data_AF-A0A967D3E5-F1
#
_entry.id   AF-A0A967D3E5-F1
#
_cell.length_a   1.000
_cell.length_b   1.000
_cell.length_c   1.000
_cell.angle_alpha   90.00
_cell.angle_beta   90.00
_cell.angle_gamma   90.00
#
_symmetry.space_group_name_H-M   'P 1'
#
loop_
_entity.id
_entity.type
_entity.pdbx_description
1 polymer ?
#
loop_
_entity_poly.entity_id
_entity_poly.type
_entity_poly.pdbx_seq_one_letter_code
_entity_poly.pdbx_strand_id
1 'polypeptide(L)' 'MSETLWDVERLTEATRQSVPMAAQTRVEVVEAERGRVVLRMPLEGNGNHIGTMYAGAL' A
#
# COMPACT_ATOMS: atom_id res chain seq x y z
N MET A 1 8.07 -15.53 9.16
CA MET A 1 8.34 -14.44 8.21
C MET A 1 7.89 -14.96 6.86
N SER A 2 6.84 -14.40 6.25
CA SER A 2 6.34 -14.86 4.95
C SER A 2 7.41 -14.53 3.90
N GLU A 3 7.76 -15.53 3.08
CA GLU A 3 8.79 -15.41 2.05
C GLU A 3 8.18 -14.64 0.87
N THR A 4 8.72 -13.46 0.58
CA THR A 4 8.25 -12.64 -0.54
C THR A 4 8.77 -13.25 -1.85
N LEU A 5 7.86 -13.77 -2.68
CA LEU A 5 8.20 -14.52 -3.90
C LEU A 5 8.24 -13.64 -5.15
N TRP A 6 7.59 -12.47 -5.12
CA TRP A 6 7.52 -11.52 -6.24
C TRP A 6 8.24 -10.22 -5.92
N ASP A 7 8.67 -9.51 -6.98
CA ASP A 7 9.34 -8.21 -6.89
C ASP A 7 8.35 -7.12 -6.40
N VAL A 8 8.37 -6.86 -5.09
CA VAL A 8 7.44 -5.94 -4.43
C VAL A 8 7.71 -4.48 -4.75
N GLU A 9 8.95 -4.10 -5.09
CA GLU A 9 9.27 -2.73 -5.50
C GLU A 9 8.64 -2.44 -6.85
N ARG A 10 8.81 -3.36 -7.81
CA ARG A 10 8.19 -3.26 -9.13
C ARG A 10 6.66 -3.28 -9.05
N LEU A 11 6.09 -4.12 -8.17
CA LEU A 11 4.63 -4.16 -7.95
C LEU A 11 4.14 -2.85 -7.33
N THR A 12 4.85 -2.29 -6.35
CA THR A 12 4.52 -1.00 -5.74
C THR A 12 4.49 0.11 -6.79
N GLU A 13 5.51 0.18 -7.63
CA GLU A 13 5.59 1.19 -8.69
C GLU A 13 4.43 1.03 -9.69
N ALA A 14 4.20 -0.19 -10.18
CA ALA A 14 3.10 -0.47 -11.10
C ALA A 14 1.73 -0.12 -10.50
N THR A 15 1.49 -0.44 -9.22
CA THR A 15 0.25 -0.08 -8.52
C THR A 15 0.07 1.43 -8.42
N ARG A 16 1.10 2.17 -8.03
CA ARG A 16 1.05 3.64 -7.90
C ARG A 16 0.87 4.34 -9.24
N GLN A 17 1.50 3.84 -10.31
CA GLN A 17 1.30 4.35 -11.67
C GLN A 17 -0.11 4.11 -12.20
N SER A 18 -0.71 2.96 -11.86
CA SER A 18 -2.01 2.55 -12.39
C SER A 18 -3.18 3.15 -11.62
N VAL A 19 -3.01 3.43 -10.33
CA VAL A 19 -4.06 3.92 -9.43
C VAL A 19 -3.59 5.24 -8.79
N PRO A 20 -4.09 6.40 -9.23
CA PRO A 20 -3.66 7.71 -8.71
C PRO A 20 -3.79 7.83 -7.19
N MET A 21 -4.85 7.26 -6.62
CA MET A 21 -5.04 7.21 -5.16
C MET A 21 -3.88 6.47 -4.48
N ALA A 22 -3.42 5.34 -5.01
CA ALA A 22 -2.34 4.57 -4.38
C ALA A 22 -1.01 5.35 -4.35
N ALA A 23 -0.76 6.19 -5.36
CA ALA A 23 0.35 7.13 -5.34
C ALA A 23 0.15 8.21 -4.27
N GLN A 24 -1.03 8.83 -4.22
CA GLN A 24 -1.36 9.88 -3.26
C GLN A 24 -1.28 9.40 -1.79
N THR A 25 -1.79 8.21 -1.51
CA THR A 25 -1.78 7.62 -0.16
C THR A 25 -0.47 6.95 0.17
N ARG A 26 0.46 6.83 -0.78
CA ARG A 26 1.77 6.20 -0.62
C ARG A 26 1.65 4.73 -0.19
N VAL A 27 0.72 3.99 -0.78
CA VAL A 27 0.58 2.55 -0.56
C VAL A 27 1.84 1.81 -1.03
N GLU A 28 2.24 0.75 -0.34
CA GLU A 28 3.39 -0.09 -0.69
C GLU A 28 2.98 -1.56 -0.63
N VAL A 29 3.49 -2.36 -1.55
CA VAL A 29 3.46 -3.82 -1.45
C VAL A 29 4.63 -4.24 -0.57
N VAL A 30 4.36 -5.00 0.49
CA VAL A 30 5.41 -5.46 1.44
C VAL A 30 5.62 -6.97 1.41
N GLU A 31 4.61 -7.73 1.00
CA GLU A 31 4.71 -9.17 0.73
C GLU A 31 3.82 -9.49 -0.46
N ALA A 32 4.29 -10.35 -1.35
CA ALA A 32 3.50 -10.80 -2.49
C ALA A 32 3.86 -12.25 -2.85
N GLU A 33 2.83 -13.08 -2.92
CA GLU A 33 2.90 -14.48 -3.30
C GLU A 33 1.63 -14.89 -4.04
N ARG A 34 1.59 -16.12 -4.55
CA ARG A 34 0.40 -16.64 -5.23
C ARG A 34 -0.78 -16.67 -4.25
N GLY A 35 -1.80 -15.86 -4.54
CA GLY A 35 -3.05 -15.84 -3.78
C GLY A 35 -3.04 -14.96 -2.53
N ARG A 36 -1.92 -14.27 -2.23
CA ARG A 36 -1.84 -13.35 -1.09
C ARG A 36 -0.94 -12.15 -1.40
N VAL A 37 -1.40 -10.97 -0.99
CA VAL A 37 -0.63 -9.74 -1.00
C VAL A 37 -0.81 -9.05 0.35
N VAL A 38 0.26 -8.43 0.84
CA VAL A 38 0.21 -7.53 2.00
C VAL A 38 0.63 -6.16 1.56
N LEU A 39 -0.18 -5.17 1.93
CA LEU A 39 0.08 -3.77 1.65
C LEU A 39 0.33 -3.00 2.95
N ARG A 40 1.06 -1.90 2.83
CA ARG A 40 1.30 -0.93 3.91
C ARG A 40 0.95 0.47 3.42
N MET A 41 0.40 1.28 4.31
CA MET A 41 0.12 2.69 4.06
C MET A 41 0.52 3.50 5.31
N PRO A 42 1.25 4.62 5.17
CA PRO A 42 1.60 5.46 6.31
C PRO A 42 0.36 6.16 6.88
N LEU A 43 0.31 6.37 8.19
CA LEU A 43 -0.76 7.18 8.81
C LEU A 43 -0.61 8.67 8.48
N GLU A 44 0.63 9.17 8.44
CA GLU A 44 0.92 10.56 8.07
C GLU A 44 0.38 10.88 6.67
N GLY A 45 -0.40 11.95 6.55
CA GLY A 45 -1.05 12.36 5.29
C GLY A 45 -2.28 11.53 4.89
N ASN A 46 -2.56 10.41 5.58
CA ASN A 46 -3.77 9.58 5.40
C ASN A 46 -4.66 9.56 6.64
N GLY A 47 -4.40 10.43 7.62
CA GLY A 47 -5.17 10.57 8.84
C GLY A 47 -6.42 11.44 8.66
N ASN A 48 -7.37 11.28 9.56
CA ASN A 48 -8.52 12.16 9.73
C ASN A 48 -8.32 13.16 10.88
N HIS A 49 -9.34 13.97 11.18
CA HIS A 49 -9.31 15.01 12.21
C HIS A 49 -9.25 14.46 13.66
N ILE A 50 -9.38 13.15 13.87
CA ILE A 50 -9.25 12.50 15.19
C ILE A 50 -7.97 11.67 15.32
N GLY A 51 -7.05 11.77 14.34
CA GLY A 51 -5.74 11.11 14.40
C GLY A 51 -5.75 9.62 14.06
N THR A 52 -6.83 9.11 13.45
CA THR A 52 -6.88 7.74 12.93
C THR A 52 -6.86 7.74 11.41
N MET A 53 -6.71 6.58 10.78
CA MET A 53 -6.72 6.48 9.33
C MET A 53 -8.07 6.96 8.77
N TYR A 54 -8.01 7.81 7.76
CA TYR A 54 -9.19 8.30 7.06
C TYR A 54 -9.93 7.13 6.39
N ALA A 55 -11.25 7.06 6.58
CA ALA A 55 -12.03 5.93 6.10
C ALA A 55 -11.98 5.75 4.59
N GLY A 56 -11.87 6.83 3.81
CA GLY A 56 -11.72 6.75 2.36
C GLY A 56 -10.29 6.43 1.89
N ALA A 57 -9.33 6.28 2.81
CA ALA A 57 -8.00 5.77 2.50
C ALA A 57 -7.92 4.23 2.67
N LEU A 58 -8.85 3.64 3.42
CA LEU A 58 -8.96 2.20 3.69
C LEU A 58 -9.65 1.43 2.58
#